data_AF-A0A7K8GXD6-F1
#
_entry.id   AF-A0A7K8GXD6-F1
#
_cell.length_a   1.000
_cell.length_b   1.000
_cell.length_c   1.000
_cell.angle_alpha   90.00
_cell.angle_beta   90.00
_cell.angle_gamma   90.00
#
_symmetry.space_group_name_H-M   'P 1'
#
loop_
_entity.id
_entity.type
_entity.pdbx_description
1 polymer ?
#
loop_
_entity_poly.entity_id
_entity_poly.type
_entity_poly.pdbx_seq_one_letter_code
_entity_poly.pdbx_strand_id
1 'polypeptide(L)'
;AQLMVGSRDTAEDVTDPDMVALFDEFLGTVSPELEGSSVLPVAQRPYQYVLRDTEQRGLCLWDGLLVATSLQGANAAQEEPISVVPNRHLERQRSPLIVGIRGGTRALSCGTGPEPQLHLEDVGLLELFSADEDRARPFTFYKAFGGSTHTFEAAAFPGRFLSTAPGPGRALALEPPPAATAFYLLPQ
;
A
#
# COMPACT_ATOMS: atom_id res chain seq x y z
N ALA A 1 50.00 0.54 15.99
CA ALA A 1 49.57 0.40 14.59
C ALA A 1 48.06 0.21 14.58
N GLN A 2 47.35 1.17 13.97
CA GLN A 2 45.93 1.05 13.62
C GLN A 2 45.75 0.03 12.50
N LEU A 3 44.63 -0.69 12.51
CA LEU A 3 43.92 -1.09 11.30
C LEU A 3 42.41 -1.14 11.63
N MET A 4 41.71 -0.21 10.99
CA MET A 4 40.26 -0.11 10.93
C MET A 4 39.70 -1.01 9.81
N VAL A 5 38.36 -0.98 9.73
CA VAL A 5 37.46 -1.29 8.61
C VAL A 5 36.95 -2.73 8.66
N GLY A 6 35.66 -3.02 8.83
CA GLY A 6 34.47 -2.21 8.62
C GLY A 6 33.57 -2.96 7.64
N SER A 7 32.35 -3.29 8.06
CA SER A 7 31.21 -3.60 7.20
C SER A 7 29.97 -3.57 8.09
N ARG A 8 29.51 -2.36 8.42
CA ARG A 8 28.10 -2.15 8.68
C ARG A 8 27.46 -2.17 7.31
N ASP A 9 26.69 -3.21 7.04
CA ASP A 9 25.80 -3.26 5.89
C ASP A 9 24.73 -2.20 6.13
N THR A 10 25.02 -0.94 5.77
CA THR A 10 23.98 0.07 5.62
C THR A 10 23.18 -0.40 4.43
N ALA A 11 22.06 -1.07 4.70
CA ALA A 11 20.95 -1.12 3.78
C ALA A 11 20.77 0.32 3.29
N GLU A 12 21.20 0.58 2.06
CA GLU A 12 20.88 1.83 1.40
C GLU A 12 19.38 1.96 1.51
N ASP A 13 18.94 3.04 2.12
CA ASP A 13 17.52 3.34 2.30
C ASP A 13 16.98 3.62 0.90
N VAL A 14 16.63 2.55 0.18
CA VAL A 14 16.17 2.62 -1.20
C VAL A 14 14.80 3.26 -1.16
N THR A 15 14.84 4.59 -1.15
CA THR A 15 13.69 5.45 -1.05
C THR A 15 12.96 5.33 -2.38
N ASP A 16 11.75 4.78 -2.35
CA ASP A 16 10.89 4.67 -3.52
C ASP A 16 10.50 6.09 -3.98
N PRO A 17 10.99 6.57 -5.15
CA PRO A 17 10.76 7.94 -5.59
C PRO A 17 9.28 8.28 -5.79
N ASP A 18 8.47 7.29 -6.19
CA ASP A 18 7.03 7.48 -6.39
C ASP A 18 6.32 7.71 -5.06
N MET A 19 6.80 7.08 -3.98
CA MET A 19 6.29 7.33 -2.63
C MET A 19 6.69 8.72 -2.13
N VAL A 20 7.91 9.20 -2.43
CA VAL A 20 8.32 10.54 -2.03
C VAL A 20 7.38 11.59 -2.64
N ALA A 21 7.16 11.50 -3.96
CA ALA A 21 6.26 12.40 -4.68
C ALA A 21 4.83 12.35 -4.10
N LEU A 22 4.28 11.16 -3.91
CA LEU A 22 2.94 10.96 -3.33
C LEU A 22 2.81 11.63 -1.95
N PHE A 23 3.77 11.41 -1.05
CA PHE A 23 3.68 12.00 0.29
C PHE A 23 3.93 13.51 0.27
N ASP A 24 4.82 14.02 -0.59
CA ASP A 24 5.06 15.46 -0.73
C ASP A 24 3.83 16.21 -1.28
N GLU A 25 3.13 15.61 -2.25
CA GLU A 25 1.91 16.20 -2.83
C GLU A 25 0.76 16.30 -1.81
N PHE A 26 0.60 15.27 -0.98
CA PHE A 26 -0.48 15.20 0.00
C PHE A 26 -0.16 15.89 1.34
N LEU A 27 1.08 15.80 1.82
CA LEU A 27 1.48 16.25 3.16
C LEU A 27 2.46 17.43 3.14
N GLY A 28 2.94 17.83 1.96
CA GLY A 28 4.00 18.81 1.80
C GLY A 28 5.40 18.21 1.98
N THR A 29 6.41 18.94 1.52
CA THR A 29 7.81 18.63 1.77
C THR A 29 8.17 18.93 3.21
N VAL A 30 8.83 18.00 3.89
CA VAL A 30 9.39 18.25 5.23
C VAL A 30 10.68 19.04 5.08
N SER A 31 10.61 20.38 5.01
CA SER A 31 11.81 21.22 5.06
C SER A 31 12.27 21.39 6.52
N PRO A 32 13.56 21.14 6.86
CA PRO A 32 14.04 21.24 8.24
C PRO A 32 14.07 22.68 8.82
N GLU A 33 13.67 23.70 8.06
CA GLU A 33 13.82 25.12 8.43
C GLU A 33 12.50 25.86 8.69
N LEU A 34 11.34 25.25 8.47
CA LEU A 34 10.04 25.90 8.69
C LEU A 34 9.02 24.94 9.28
N GLU A 35 9.13 24.66 10.57
CA GLU A 35 7.98 24.20 11.34
C GLU A 35 6.92 25.32 11.35
N GLY A 36 5.78 25.08 10.70
CA GLY A 36 4.58 25.90 10.92
C GLY A 36 3.87 26.48 9.70
N SER A 37 4.15 26.04 8.47
CA SER A 37 3.28 26.41 7.33
C SER A 37 2.41 25.23 6.90
N SER A 38 1.15 25.25 7.34
CA SER A 38 0.07 24.41 6.82
C SER A 38 -0.19 24.80 5.37
N VAL A 39 0.59 24.25 4.44
CA VAL A 39 0.27 24.31 3.01
C VAL A 39 -0.84 23.28 2.78
N LEU A 40 -2.01 23.75 2.36
CA LEU A 40 -3.12 22.86 2.00
C LEU A 40 -2.69 21.94 0.84
N PRO A 41 -3.05 20.65 0.85
CA PRO A 41 -2.59 19.69 -0.17
C PRO A 41 -2.94 20.16 -1.59
N VAL A 42 -1.96 20.20 -2.48
CA VAL A 42 -2.11 20.55 -3.90
C VAL A 42 -2.24 19.27 -4.73
N ALA A 43 -3.27 18.47 -4.41
CA ALA A 43 -4.03 17.58 -5.30
C ALA A 43 -4.98 16.72 -4.45
N GLN A 44 -6.16 16.41 -5.00
CA GLN A 44 -7.20 15.65 -4.29
C GLN A 44 -7.57 14.37 -5.05
N ARG A 45 -6.58 13.65 -5.61
CA ARG A 45 -6.85 12.39 -6.30
C ARG A 45 -5.93 11.29 -5.77
N PRO A 46 -6.47 10.13 -5.38
CA PRO A 46 -5.66 8.96 -5.07
C PRO A 46 -4.74 8.59 -6.24
N TYR A 47 -3.50 8.23 -5.91
CA TYR A 47 -2.57 7.66 -6.87
C TYR A 47 -3.01 6.25 -7.23
N GLN A 48 -2.77 5.84 -8.48
CA GLN A 48 -3.21 4.55 -8.98
C GLN A 48 -2.03 3.70 -9.44
N TYR A 49 -2.07 2.43 -9.07
CA TYR A 49 -1.05 1.46 -9.45
C TYR A 49 -1.71 0.14 -9.84
N VAL A 50 -1.16 -0.52 -10.85
CA VAL A 50 -1.43 -1.94 -11.08
C VAL A 50 -0.56 -2.76 -10.13
N LEU A 51 -1.22 -3.65 -9.40
CA LEU A 51 -0.57 -4.58 -8.48
C LEU A 51 -0.57 -5.98 -9.10
N ARG A 52 0.61 -6.57 -9.26
CA ARG A 52 0.77 -7.96 -9.74
C ARG A 52 1.63 -8.75 -8.77
N ASP A 53 1.28 -10.01 -8.54
CA ASP A 53 2.15 -10.87 -7.75
C ASP A 53 3.39 -11.36 -8.54
N THR A 54 4.24 -12.16 -7.89
CA THR A 54 5.45 -12.72 -8.52
C THR A 54 5.16 -13.75 -9.62
N GLU A 55 3.92 -14.25 -9.72
CA GLU A 55 3.44 -15.08 -10.83
C GLU A 55 2.83 -14.25 -11.97
N GLN A 56 2.95 -12.92 -11.93
CA GLN A 56 2.38 -11.97 -12.90
C GLN A 56 0.85 -12.00 -12.96
N ARG A 57 0.18 -12.44 -11.88
CA ARG A 57 -1.27 -12.37 -11.76
C ARG A 57 -1.66 -10.96 -11.29
N GLY A 58 -2.55 -10.32 -12.04
CA GLY A 58 -3.14 -9.04 -11.68
C GLY A 58 -4.37 -9.21 -10.82
N LEU A 59 -4.75 -8.14 -10.11
CA LEU A 59 -5.98 -8.11 -9.34
C LEU A 59 -7.18 -7.86 -10.25
N CYS A 60 -8.29 -8.54 -10.01
CA CYS A 60 -9.60 -8.18 -10.56
C CYS A 60 -10.67 -8.28 -9.47
N LEU A 61 -11.79 -7.60 -9.69
CA LEU A 61 -12.95 -7.69 -8.79
C LEU A 61 -13.87 -8.82 -9.25
N TRP A 62 -14.07 -9.82 -8.40
CA TRP A 62 -14.98 -10.94 -8.63
C TRP A 62 -15.91 -11.11 -7.43
N ASP A 63 -17.21 -10.98 -7.64
CA ASP A 63 -18.24 -11.12 -6.60
C ASP A 63 -17.95 -10.26 -5.33
N GLY A 64 -17.48 -9.03 -5.55
CA GLY A 64 -17.13 -8.10 -4.47
C GLY A 64 -15.80 -8.38 -3.77
N LEU A 65 -15.07 -9.43 -4.15
CA LEU A 65 -13.75 -9.77 -3.62
C LEU A 65 -12.66 -9.40 -4.61
N LEU A 66 -11.51 -8.94 -4.10
CA LEU A 66 -10.30 -8.81 -4.91
C LEU A 66 -9.66 -10.18 -5.08
N VAL A 67 -9.37 -10.56 -6.32
CA VAL A 67 -8.85 -11.87 -6.68
C VAL A 67 -7.63 -11.70 -7.57
N ALA A 68 -6.56 -12.45 -7.29
CA ALA A 68 -5.39 -12.50 -8.17
C ALA A 68 -5.59 -13.59 -9.25
N THR A 69 -5.48 -13.20 -10.52
CA THR A 69 -5.62 -14.13 -11.65
C THR A 69 -4.78 -13.70 -12.86
N SER A 70 -4.62 -14.60 -13.83
CA SER A 70 -3.96 -14.27 -15.10
C SER A 70 -4.88 -13.41 -15.97
N LEU A 71 -4.47 -12.17 -16.22
CA LEU A 71 -5.20 -11.19 -17.02
C LEU A 71 -4.43 -10.91 -18.30
N GLN A 72 -4.83 -11.57 -19.39
CA GLN A 72 -4.19 -11.50 -20.72
C GLN A 72 -5.23 -11.56 -21.84
N GLY A 73 -4.99 -10.84 -22.93
CA GLY A 73 -5.92 -10.82 -24.06
C GLY A 73 -7.28 -10.23 -23.67
N ALA A 74 -8.36 -10.97 -23.91
CA ALA A 74 -9.73 -10.45 -23.76
C ALA A 74 -10.12 -10.08 -22.32
N ASN A 75 -9.49 -10.68 -21.30
CA ASN A 75 -9.78 -10.37 -19.90
C ASN A 75 -8.83 -9.32 -19.29
N ALA A 76 -7.86 -8.80 -20.05
CA ALA A 76 -6.91 -7.79 -19.55
C ALA A 76 -7.60 -6.51 -19.05
N ALA A 77 -8.73 -6.13 -19.66
CA ALA A 77 -9.52 -4.97 -19.25
C ALA A 77 -10.23 -5.13 -17.88
N GLN A 78 -10.17 -6.32 -17.28
CA GLN A 78 -10.71 -6.58 -15.94
C GLN A 78 -9.70 -6.30 -14.82
N GLU A 79 -8.46 -5.94 -15.16
CA GLU A 79 -7.43 -5.59 -14.18
C GLU A 79 -7.86 -4.37 -13.38
N GLU A 80 -7.99 -4.54 -12.07
CA GLU A 80 -8.42 -3.52 -11.13
C GLU A 80 -7.18 -2.91 -10.48
N PRO A 81 -6.85 -1.64 -10.78
CA PRO A 81 -5.75 -0.96 -10.11
C PRO A 81 -6.12 -0.67 -8.65
N ILE A 82 -5.11 -0.71 -7.79
CA ILE A 82 -5.25 -0.16 -6.44
C ILE A 82 -5.16 1.36 -6.51
N SER A 83 -5.87 2.02 -5.62
CA SER A 83 -5.82 3.45 -5.37
C SER A 83 -5.22 3.67 -3.98
N VAL A 84 -4.34 4.65 -3.84
CA VAL A 84 -3.64 4.91 -2.57
C VAL A 84 -3.56 6.40 -2.25
N VAL A 85 -3.60 6.71 -0.96
CA VAL A 85 -3.27 8.02 -0.37
C VAL A 85 -2.44 7.77 0.90
N PRO A 86 -1.59 8.71 1.34
CA PRO A 86 -0.81 8.48 2.56
C PRO A 86 -1.72 8.54 3.79
N ASN A 87 -1.36 7.85 4.87
CA ASN A 87 -1.97 8.11 6.18
C ASN A 87 -1.12 9.13 6.94
N ARG A 88 -1.66 10.33 7.16
CA ARG A 88 -0.97 11.45 7.83
C ARG A 88 -0.76 11.27 9.33
N HIS A 89 -1.44 10.32 9.96
CA HIS A 89 -1.36 10.08 11.40
C HIS A 89 -0.26 9.11 11.80
N LEU A 90 0.29 8.38 10.82
CA LEU A 90 1.33 7.38 11.04
C LEU A 90 2.68 7.88 10.51
N GLU A 91 3.76 7.28 11.01
CA GLU A 91 5.13 7.69 10.68
C GLU A 91 5.42 7.58 9.18
N ARG A 92 5.60 8.73 8.52
CA ARG A 92 5.88 8.84 7.08
C ARG A 92 7.01 7.94 6.59
N GLN A 93 8.06 7.74 7.40
CA GLN A 93 9.21 6.90 7.06
C GLN A 93 8.85 5.42 6.87
N ARG A 94 7.73 4.96 7.45
CA ARG A 94 7.23 3.59 7.27
C ARG A 94 6.32 3.44 6.04
N SER A 95 6.17 4.51 5.24
CA SER A 95 5.30 4.55 4.06
C SER A 95 3.88 4.02 4.33
N PRO A 96 3.13 4.59 5.30
CA PRO A 96 1.75 4.19 5.57
C PRO A 96 0.80 4.66 4.48
N LEU A 97 0.13 3.73 3.81
CA LEU A 97 -0.81 4.01 2.73
C LEU A 97 -2.22 3.55 3.11
N ILE A 98 -3.20 4.42 2.98
CA ILE A 98 -4.61 4.00 2.92
C ILE A 98 -4.83 3.43 1.51
N VAL A 99 -5.34 2.21 1.43
CA VAL A 99 -5.47 1.46 0.16
C VAL A 99 -6.95 1.27 -0.19
N GLY A 100 -7.26 1.33 -1.47
CA GLY A 100 -8.60 1.12 -2.01
C GLY A 100 -8.58 0.76 -3.49
N ILE A 101 -9.74 0.81 -4.14
CA ILE A 101 -9.93 0.54 -5.57
C ILE A 101 -10.89 1.54 -6.19
N ARG A 102 -11.20 1.40 -7.50
CA ARG A 102 -12.18 2.27 -8.20
C ARG A 102 -11.84 3.76 -8.11
N GLY A 103 -10.56 4.12 -8.21
CA GLY A 103 -10.11 5.51 -8.05
C GLY A 103 -10.25 6.04 -6.61
N GLY A 104 -10.36 5.12 -5.65
CA GLY A 104 -10.44 5.41 -4.22
C GLY A 104 -11.84 5.68 -3.69
N THR A 105 -12.89 5.24 -4.39
CA THR A 105 -14.27 5.30 -3.88
C THR A 105 -14.64 4.13 -2.98
N ARG A 106 -13.84 3.06 -2.96
CA ARG A 106 -13.98 1.91 -2.05
C ARG A 106 -12.63 1.63 -1.39
N ALA A 107 -12.61 1.46 -0.08
CA ALA A 107 -11.39 1.22 0.69
C ALA A 107 -11.21 -0.26 1.03
N LEU A 108 -9.96 -0.70 1.13
CA LEU A 108 -9.58 -2.04 1.54
C LEU A 108 -9.34 -2.06 3.06
N SER A 109 -10.22 -2.73 3.79
CA SER A 109 -10.20 -2.84 5.25
C SER A 109 -9.59 -4.18 5.66
N CYS A 110 -8.75 -4.18 6.69
CA CYS A 110 -8.33 -5.40 7.39
C CYS A 110 -9.27 -5.80 8.55
N GLY A 111 -10.34 -5.03 8.77
CA GLY A 111 -11.29 -5.23 9.86
C GLY A 111 -10.83 -4.64 11.19
N THR A 112 -11.75 -4.59 12.15
CA THR A 112 -11.53 -4.10 13.53
C THR A 112 -11.74 -5.18 14.58
N GLY A 113 -12.00 -6.42 14.13
CA GLY A 113 -12.21 -7.57 14.99
C GLY A 113 -10.91 -8.11 15.61
N PRO A 114 -11.02 -9.17 16.43
CA PRO A 114 -9.85 -9.81 17.03
C PRO A 114 -8.95 -10.51 16.00
N GLU A 115 -9.51 -10.90 14.86
CA GLU A 115 -8.80 -11.54 13.75
C GLU A 115 -8.88 -10.66 12.50
N PRO A 116 -7.82 -10.62 11.66
CA PRO A 116 -7.82 -9.85 10.44
C PRO A 116 -8.81 -10.43 9.44
N GLN A 117 -9.67 -9.58 8.87
CA GLN A 117 -10.59 -9.93 7.80
C GLN A 117 -10.49 -8.91 6.68
N LEU A 118 -9.87 -9.31 5.57
CA LEU A 118 -9.71 -8.44 4.42
C LEU A 118 -11.03 -8.31 3.65
N HIS A 119 -11.54 -7.10 3.49
CA HIS A 119 -12.76 -6.83 2.74
C HIS A 119 -12.80 -5.40 2.20
N LEU A 120 -13.72 -5.15 1.26
CA LEU A 120 -13.93 -3.82 0.69
C LEU A 120 -15.10 -3.12 1.40
N GLU A 121 -14.93 -1.84 1.70
CA GLU A 121 -15.97 -0.98 2.25
C GLU A 121 -16.28 0.19 1.30
N ASP A 122 -17.55 0.58 1.23
CA ASP A 122 -18.04 1.73 0.44
C ASP A 122 -17.73 3.07 1.15
N VAL A 123 -16.43 3.31 1.37
CA VAL A 123 -15.88 4.54 1.96
C VAL A 123 -14.73 5.06 1.10
N GLY A 124 -14.66 6.38 0.92
CA GLY A 124 -13.67 7.02 0.06
C GLY A 124 -12.31 7.23 0.73
N LEU A 125 -11.22 7.11 -0.02
CA LEU A 125 -9.87 7.26 0.54
C LEU A 125 -9.58 8.69 1.03
N LEU A 126 -10.09 9.71 0.33
CA LEU A 126 -9.91 11.11 0.75
C LEU A 126 -10.71 11.44 2.01
N GLU A 127 -11.82 10.72 2.22
CA GLU A 127 -12.59 10.80 3.46
C GLU A 127 -11.80 10.18 4.62
N LEU A 128 -11.20 9.00 4.41
CA LEU A 128 -10.34 8.34 5.40
C LEU A 128 -9.04 9.13 5.66
N PHE A 129 -8.45 9.74 4.64
CA PHE A 129 -7.30 10.64 4.77
C PHE A 129 -7.60 11.82 5.71
N SER A 130 -8.82 12.34 5.62
CA SER A 130 -9.28 13.48 6.42
C SER A 130 -9.77 13.07 7.81
N ALA A 131 -10.03 11.77 8.04
CA ALA A 131 -10.50 11.23 9.32
C ALA A 131 -9.38 11.23 10.38
N ASP A 132 -9.70 10.77 11.59
CA ASP A 132 -8.72 10.48 12.66
C ASP A 132 -7.97 9.15 12.44
N GLU A 133 -6.95 8.91 13.27
CA GLU A 133 -6.11 7.70 13.19
C GLU A 133 -6.94 6.43 13.36
N ASP A 134 -7.81 6.36 14.38
CA ASP A 134 -8.58 5.16 14.71
C ASP A 134 -9.46 4.72 13.55
N ARG A 135 -10.07 5.68 12.84
CA ARG A 135 -10.88 5.41 11.66
C ARG A 135 -10.05 5.01 10.44
N ALA A 136 -8.88 5.61 10.23
CA ALA A 136 -8.05 5.35 9.06
C ALA A 136 -7.20 4.08 9.18
N ARG A 137 -6.82 3.69 10.40
CA ARG A 137 -5.85 2.61 10.67
C ARG A 137 -6.27 1.24 10.13
N PRO A 138 -7.54 0.80 10.20
CA PRO A 138 -7.98 -0.48 9.60
C PRO A 138 -7.84 -0.53 8.08
N PHE A 139 -7.70 0.62 7.41
CA PHE A 139 -7.55 0.73 5.96
C PHE A 139 -6.10 0.98 5.54
N THR A 140 -5.18 1.00 6.50
CA THR A 140 -3.80 1.42 6.27
C THR A 140 -2.85 0.23 6.21
N PHE A 141 -1.95 0.27 5.23
CA PHE A 141 -0.91 -0.72 5.01
C PHE A 141 0.46 -0.02 4.94
N TYR A 142 1.44 -0.54 5.67
CA TYR A 142 2.83 -0.11 5.54
C TYR A 142 3.44 -0.77 4.32
N LYS A 143 3.89 0.05 3.37
CA LYS A 143 4.55 -0.42 2.16
C LYS A 143 6.05 -0.47 2.38
N ALA A 144 6.68 -1.62 2.10
CA ALA A 144 8.14 -1.75 2.06
C ALA A 144 8.61 -2.10 0.65
N PHE A 145 9.79 -1.60 0.25
CA PHE A 145 10.42 -1.91 -1.04
C PHE A 145 11.57 -2.89 -0.84
N GLY A 146 11.48 -4.06 -1.49
CA GLY A 146 12.50 -5.11 -1.47
C GLY A 146 13.41 -5.09 -2.70
N GLY A 147 13.58 -3.95 -3.37
CA GLY A 147 14.46 -3.76 -4.53
C GLY A 147 13.81 -3.98 -5.91
N SER A 148 12.85 -4.89 -6.05
CA SER A 148 12.04 -5.03 -7.28
C SER A 148 10.56 -5.31 -7.02
N THR A 149 10.22 -5.68 -5.80
CA THR A 149 8.87 -5.96 -5.36
C THR A 149 8.59 -5.21 -4.07
N HIS A 150 7.32 -5.13 -3.72
CA HIS A 150 6.81 -4.43 -2.57
C HIS A 150 5.97 -5.38 -1.72
N THR A 151 5.98 -5.15 -0.41
CA THR A 151 5.09 -5.81 0.54
C THR A 151 4.18 -4.77 1.19
N PHE A 152 3.02 -5.22 1.68
CA PHE A 152 2.01 -4.37 2.30
C PHE A 152 1.58 -5.01 3.63
N GLU A 153 2.09 -4.51 4.75
CA GLU A 153 1.75 -4.98 6.10
C GLU A 153 0.55 -4.21 6.66
N ALA A 154 -0.46 -4.89 7.21
CA ALA A 154 -1.62 -4.24 7.80
C ALA A 154 -1.26 -3.45 9.08
N ALA A 155 -1.57 -2.15 9.12
CA ALA A 155 -1.24 -1.30 10.26
C ALA A 155 -2.02 -1.64 11.54
N ALA A 156 -3.21 -2.23 11.40
CA ALA A 156 -4.00 -2.72 12.53
C ALA A 156 -3.63 -4.15 12.97
N PHE A 157 -2.92 -4.91 12.13
CA PHE A 157 -2.52 -6.29 12.42
C PHE A 157 -1.04 -6.53 12.07
N PRO A 158 -0.11 -6.17 12.98
CA PRO A 158 1.32 -6.38 12.76
C PRO A 158 1.67 -7.83 12.40
N GLY A 159 2.58 -8.00 11.45
CA GLY A 159 3.01 -9.29 10.92
C GLY A 159 2.04 -9.94 9.93
N ARG A 160 0.92 -9.28 9.59
CA ARG A 160 -0.03 -9.74 8.56
C ARG A 160 0.12 -8.91 7.30
N PHE A 161 0.32 -9.57 6.17
CA PHE A 161 0.62 -8.94 4.91
C PHE A 161 -0.44 -9.26 3.87
N LEU A 162 -0.70 -8.34 2.94
CA LEU A 162 -1.44 -8.68 1.73
C LEU A 162 -0.76 -9.87 1.07
N SER A 163 -1.56 -10.87 0.71
CA SER A 163 -1.07 -12.15 0.25
C SER A 163 -1.98 -12.74 -0.80
N THR A 164 -1.38 -13.35 -1.81
CA THR A 164 -2.09 -14.18 -2.79
C THR A 164 -1.92 -15.65 -2.44
N ALA A 165 -2.96 -16.44 -2.65
CA ALA A 165 -2.85 -17.88 -2.52
C ALA A 165 -2.43 -18.53 -3.85
N PRO A 166 -1.79 -19.72 -3.81
CA PRO A 166 -1.54 -20.51 -5.00
C PRO A 166 -2.84 -20.89 -5.72
N GLY A 167 -2.79 -20.87 -7.05
CA GLY A 167 -3.92 -21.24 -7.90
C GLY A 167 -4.85 -20.07 -8.25
N PRO A 168 -5.58 -20.18 -9.38
CA PRO A 168 -6.39 -19.09 -9.89
C PRO A 168 -7.65 -18.88 -9.03
N GLY A 169 -8.15 -17.63 -9.01
CA GLY A 169 -9.48 -17.35 -8.47
C GLY A 169 -9.55 -17.23 -6.95
N ARG A 170 -8.41 -17.20 -6.25
CA ARG A 170 -8.38 -17.03 -4.80
C ARG A 170 -8.41 -15.56 -4.42
N ALA A 171 -9.25 -15.24 -3.43
CA ALA A 171 -9.32 -13.90 -2.89
C ALA A 171 -7.98 -13.49 -2.27
N LEU A 172 -7.66 -12.21 -2.39
CA LEU A 172 -6.58 -11.56 -1.67
C LEU A 172 -6.84 -11.71 -0.16
N ALA A 173 -5.80 -12.00 0.60
CA ALA A 173 -5.91 -12.31 2.03
C ALA A 173 -4.85 -11.56 2.85
N LEU A 174 -4.91 -11.73 4.17
CA LEU A 174 -3.92 -11.27 5.12
C LEU A 174 -3.24 -12.44 5.80
N GLU A 175 -2.00 -12.71 5.39
CA GLU A 175 -1.26 -13.88 5.86
C GLU A 175 0.12 -13.49 6.43
N PRO A 176 0.64 -14.25 7.39
CA PRO A 176 2.01 -14.09 7.86
C PRO A 176 2.98 -14.79 6.90
N PRO A 177 4.28 -14.46 6.94
CA PRO A 177 5.31 -15.26 6.27
C PRO A 177 5.25 -16.73 6.71
N PRO A 178 5.53 -17.71 5.82
CA PRO A 178 6.16 -17.56 4.50
C PRO A 178 5.17 -17.43 3.31
N ALA A 179 3.98 -16.84 3.51
CA ALA A 179 3.02 -16.64 2.42
C ALA A 179 3.52 -15.75 1.26
N ALA A 180 2.88 -15.84 0.10
CA ALA A 180 3.24 -15.08 -1.09
C ALA A 180 2.75 -13.62 -1.00
N THR A 181 3.64 -12.75 -0.52
CA THR A 181 3.33 -11.37 -0.09
C THR A 181 4.05 -10.29 -0.92
N ALA A 182 4.84 -10.71 -1.90
CA ALA A 182 5.61 -9.82 -2.77
C ALA A 182 4.81 -9.46 -4.03
N PHE A 183 4.77 -8.17 -4.35
CA PHE A 183 4.06 -7.64 -5.50
C PHE A 183 4.92 -6.70 -6.32
N TYR A 184 4.80 -6.75 -7.63
CA TYR A 184 5.19 -5.66 -8.51
C TYR A 184 4.15 -4.55 -8.43
N LEU A 185 4.62 -3.31 -8.32
CA LEU A 185 3.80 -2.10 -8.30
C LEU A 185 4.12 -1.28 -9.54
N LEU A 186 3.14 -1.12 -10.43
CA LEU A 186 3.32 -0.46 -11.72
C LEU A 186 2.45 0.80 -11.78
N PRO A 187 3.03 2.00 -12.00
CA PRO A 187 2.24 3.22 -12.11
C PRO A 187 1.25 3.15 -13.28
N GLN A 188 0.11 3.85 -13.15
CA GLN A 188 -0.93 3.98 -14.19
C GLN A 188 -0.90 5.35 -14.86
#